data_AF-A0A7V9G8C7-F1
#
_entry.id   AF-A0A7V9G8C7-F1
#
_cell.length_a   1.000
_cell.length_b   1.000
_cell.length_c   1.000
_cell.angle_alpha   90.00
_cell.angle_beta   90.00
_cell.angle_gamma   90.00
#
_symmetry.space_group_name_H-M   'P 1'
#
loop_
_entity.id
_entity.type
_entity.pdbx_description
1 polymer ?
#
loop_
_entity_poly.entity_id
_entity_poly.type
_entity_poly.pdbx_seq_one_letter_code
_entity_poly.pdbx_strand_id
1 'polypeptide(L)'
;MKTLQVSRATARFLADGHPWVRPDRFTKGLERLGVGDPVVLVDEHGARLASALADPQAEVCARVYHRSPDRAFDAGAAVLRAWKRRDPLHTDPETDCYRLINGEADFLPGLRVERYASTVVVLVLASCASPYVATVCGSLRDLLPGATVVVREHRDDLRREDVSSTLDSGAPIDPGAVVMGRELGVAYPLRPYAG
;
A
#
# COMPACT_ATOMS: atom_id res chain seq x y z
N MET A 1 14.96 3.74 16.46
CA MET A 1 14.23 2.98 15.42
C MET A 1 14.83 1.58 15.34
N LYS A 2 14.01 0.53 15.17
CA LYS A 2 14.52 -0.85 15.03
C LYS A 2 15.32 -0.98 13.73
N THR A 3 16.24 -1.95 13.67
CA THR A 3 17.09 -2.17 12.49
C THR A 3 16.94 -3.58 11.95
N LEU A 4 17.05 -3.73 10.63
CA LEU A 4 17.11 -5.02 9.94
C LEU A 4 18.39 -5.08 9.12
N GLN A 5 19.27 -6.04 9.42
CA GLN A 5 20.48 -6.25 8.63
C GLN A 5 20.13 -6.95 7.31
N VAL A 6 20.79 -6.56 6.21
CA VAL A 6 20.66 -7.19 4.90
C VAL A 6 22.03 -7.53 4.31
N SER A 7 22.08 -8.50 3.39
CA SER A 7 23.31 -8.84 2.68
C SER A 7 23.80 -7.71 1.79
N ARG A 8 25.09 -7.75 1.44
CA ARG A 8 25.67 -6.89 0.39
C ARG A 8 24.91 -6.96 -0.94
N ALA A 9 24.40 -8.15 -1.30
CA ALA A 9 23.63 -8.33 -2.54
C ALA A 9 22.31 -7.56 -2.49
N THR A 10 21.57 -7.69 -1.39
CA THR A 10 20.35 -6.90 -1.16
C THR A 10 20.65 -5.41 -1.13
N ALA A 11 21.70 -4.97 -0.43
CA ALA A 11 22.10 -3.57 -0.40
C ALA A 11 22.34 -2.97 -1.81
N ARG A 12 22.93 -3.75 -2.73
CA ARG A 12 23.09 -3.35 -4.13
C ARG A 12 21.75 -3.18 -4.84
N PHE A 13 20.83 -4.14 -4.72
CA PHE A 13 19.49 -4.00 -5.29
C PHE A 13 18.73 -2.79 -4.75
N LEU A 14 18.86 -2.50 -3.45
CA LEU A 14 18.27 -1.31 -2.84
C LEU A 14 18.87 -0.02 -3.43
N ALA A 15 20.18 0.02 -3.65
CA ALA A 15 20.87 1.15 -4.28
C ALA A 15 20.37 1.38 -5.73
N ASP A 16 20.14 0.30 -6.47
CA ASP A 16 19.55 0.33 -7.83
C ASP A 16 18.05 0.69 -7.83
N GLY A 17 17.45 0.77 -6.64
CA GLY A 17 16.08 1.24 -6.44
C GLY A 17 15.02 0.16 -6.29
N HIS A 18 15.43 -1.11 -6.19
CA HIS A 18 14.50 -2.19 -5.86
C HIS A 18 13.94 -1.97 -4.44
N PRO A 19 12.62 -2.00 -4.22
CA PRO A 19 12.05 -1.65 -2.92
C PRO A 19 11.91 -2.85 -1.96
N TRP A 20 12.17 -4.08 -2.42
CA TRP A 20 11.88 -5.28 -1.64
C TRP A 20 13.15 -5.96 -1.14
N VAL A 21 13.04 -6.47 0.09
CA VAL A 21 14.03 -7.32 0.75
C VAL A 21 13.46 -8.73 0.87
N ARG A 22 14.18 -9.73 0.37
CA ARG A 22 13.91 -11.15 0.63
C ARG A 22 14.94 -11.65 1.66
N PRO A 23 14.54 -12.52 2.61
CA PRO A 23 15.46 -12.99 3.63
C PRO A 23 16.53 -13.90 3.02
N ASP A 24 17.78 -13.71 3.47
CA ASP A 24 18.90 -14.60 3.19
C ASP A 24 19.70 -14.87 4.47
N ARG A 25 20.81 -15.63 4.37
CA ARG A 25 21.62 -16.01 5.54
C ARG A 25 22.22 -14.82 6.33
N PHE A 26 22.33 -13.65 5.71
CA PHE A 26 22.82 -12.40 6.29
C PHE A 26 21.69 -11.47 6.75
N THR A 27 20.42 -11.83 6.50
CA THR A 27 19.28 -11.12 7.08
C THR A 27 19.20 -11.45 8.58
N LYS A 28 19.44 -10.45 9.44
CA LYS A 28 19.45 -10.61 10.91
C LYS A 28 18.56 -9.58 11.58
N GLY A 29 17.87 -10.00 12.65
CA GLY A 29 17.00 -9.13 13.44
C GLY A 29 15.51 -9.28 13.11
N LEU A 30 15.16 -10.06 12.08
CA LEU A 30 13.77 -10.26 11.66
C LEU A 30 12.89 -10.86 12.76
N GLU A 31 13.47 -11.74 13.58
CA GLU A 31 12.84 -12.44 14.70
C GLU A 31 12.37 -11.52 15.85
N ARG A 32 12.83 -10.26 15.86
CA ARG A 32 12.49 -9.24 16.87
C ARG A 32 11.49 -8.19 16.37
N LEU A 33 11.04 -8.32 15.12
CA LEU A 33 10.16 -7.37 14.47
C LEU A 33 8.73 -7.87 14.48
N GLY A 34 7.79 -6.94 14.58
CA GLY A 34 6.38 -7.14 14.32
C GLY A 34 6.02 -6.79 12.88
N VAL A 35 4.88 -7.30 12.42
CA VAL A 35 4.29 -6.92 11.14
C VAL A 35 4.02 -5.42 11.11
N GLY A 36 4.52 -4.75 10.08
CA GLY A 36 4.37 -3.30 9.89
C GLY A 36 5.34 -2.45 10.71
N ASP A 37 6.25 -3.03 11.49
CA ASP A 37 7.23 -2.24 12.23
C ASP A 37 8.07 -1.36 11.29
N PRO A 38 8.18 -0.04 11.55
CA PRO A 38 9.13 0.81 10.85
C PRO A 38 10.57 0.44 11.26
N VAL A 39 11.38 0.09 10.28
CA VAL A 39 12.79 -0.28 10.46
C VAL A 39 13.72 0.54 9.58
N VAL A 40 14.98 0.61 10.00
CA VAL A 40 16.08 1.05 9.16
C VAL A 40 16.85 -0.18 8.67
N LEU A 41 16.98 -0.29 7.35
CA LEU A 41 17.80 -1.32 6.71
C LEU A 41 19.27 -0.95 6.88
N VAL A 42 20.09 -1.91 7.32
CA VAL A 42 21.54 -1.73 7.49
C VAL A 42 22.30 -2.84 6.77
N ASP A 43 23.48 -2.55 6.23
CA ASP A 43 24.34 -3.58 5.66
C ASP A 43 25.14 -4.33 6.76
N GLU A 44 25.97 -5.28 6.32
CA GLU A 44 26.82 -6.11 7.18
C GLU A 44 27.90 -5.31 7.97
N HIS A 45 28.16 -4.06 7.58
CA HIS A 45 29.08 -3.14 8.25
C HIS A 45 28.35 -2.10 9.11
N GLY A 46 27.01 -2.16 9.18
CA GLY A 46 26.17 -1.22 9.92
C GLY A 46 25.87 0.09 9.18
N ALA A 47 26.21 0.20 7.89
CA ALA A 47 25.85 1.36 7.09
C ALA A 47 24.33 1.40 6.89
N ARG A 48 23.72 2.57 7.10
CA ARG A 48 22.26 2.76 7.08
C ARG A 48 21.81 3.04 5.65
N LEU A 49 20.90 2.22 5.14
CA LEU A 49 20.58 2.17 3.71
C LEU A 49 19.27 2.87 3.37
N ALA A 50 18.18 2.52 4.06
CA ALA A 50 16.83 2.98 3.74
C ALA A 50 15.86 2.76 4.92
N SER A 51 14.70 3.40 4.87
CA SER A 51 13.59 3.14 5.79
C SER A 51 12.54 2.22 5.14
N ALA A 52 12.12 1.19 5.87
CA ALA A 52 11.23 0.14 5.39
C ALA A 52 10.18 -0.27 6.44
N LEU A 53 9.10 -0.91 5.98
CA LEU A 53 8.17 -1.64 6.84
C LEU A 53 8.57 -3.12 6.86
N ALA A 54 8.60 -3.72 8.04
CA ALA A 54 8.90 -5.13 8.22
C ALA A 54 7.66 -6.01 7.96
N ASP A 55 7.87 -7.17 7.36
CA ASP A 55 6.89 -8.24 7.22
C ASP A 55 7.55 -9.59 7.56
N PRO A 56 7.80 -9.88 8.85
CA PRO A 56 8.72 -10.94 9.27
C PRO A 56 8.40 -12.35 8.77
N GLN A 57 7.14 -12.60 8.43
CA GLN A 57 6.65 -13.91 7.99
C GLN A 57 6.51 -14.02 6.47
N ALA A 58 6.69 -12.93 5.73
CA ALA A 58 6.52 -12.90 4.28
C ALA A 58 7.83 -13.20 3.53
N GLU A 59 7.70 -13.69 2.30
CA GLU A 59 8.84 -13.88 1.39
C GLU A 59 9.56 -12.55 1.10
N VAL A 60 8.79 -11.47 0.93
CA VAL A 60 9.31 -10.10 0.95
C VAL A 60 9.24 -9.62 2.39
N CYS A 61 10.31 -9.85 3.15
CA CYS A 61 10.33 -9.65 4.58
C CYS A 61 10.51 -8.18 5.04
N ALA A 62 10.82 -7.27 4.10
CA ALA A 62 10.70 -5.84 4.30
C ALA A 62 10.47 -5.10 2.97
N ARG A 63 9.74 -3.98 3.03
CA ARG A 63 9.44 -3.13 1.87
C ARG A 63 9.81 -1.69 2.16
N VAL A 64 10.66 -1.10 1.32
CA VAL A 64 11.14 0.27 1.43
C VAL A 64 10.00 1.25 1.14
N TYR A 65 9.75 2.17 2.08
CA TYR A 65 8.90 3.33 1.83
C TYR A 65 9.72 4.60 1.58
N HIS A 66 10.97 4.69 2.06
CA HIS A 66 11.81 5.85 1.81
C HIS A 66 13.28 5.46 1.65
N ARG A 67 13.93 6.02 0.62
CA ARG A 67 15.33 5.68 0.28
C ARG A 67 16.34 6.22 1.27
N SER A 68 16.11 7.38 1.88
CA SER A 68 16.93 7.80 3.03
C SER A 68 16.58 6.98 4.28
N PRO A 69 17.58 6.57 5.07
CA PRO A 69 17.35 5.95 6.37
C PRO A 69 16.74 6.96 7.35
N ASP A 70 16.32 6.47 8.52
CA ASP A 70 15.85 7.29 9.65
C ASP A 70 14.60 8.14 9.39
N ARG A 71 13.93 7.95 8.27
CA ARG A 71 12.61 8.54 8.06
C ARG A 71 11.58 7.81 8.91
N ALA A 72 10.74 8.58 9.59
CA ALA A 72 9.54 8.05 10.22
C ALA A 72 8.52 7.64 9.13
N PHE A 73 7.75 6.60 9.43
CA PHE A 73 6.63 6.22 8.58
C PHE A 73 5.37 6.97 9.03
N ASP A 74 4.73 7.66 8.09
CA ASP A 74 3.45 8.35 8.30
C ASP A 74 2.54 8.04 7.11
N ALA A 75 1.59 7.11 7.33
CA ALA A 75 0.66 6.69 6.30
C ALA A 75 -0.28 7.81 5.86
N GLY A 76 -0.73 8.67 6.78
CA GLY A 76 -1.63 9.78 6.45
C GLY A 76 -0.93 10.82 5.58
N ALA A 77 0.30 11.21 5.94
CA ALA A 77 1.11 12.11 5.11
C ALA A 77 1.41 11.51 3.72
N ALA A 78 1.65 10.19 3.65
CA ALA A 78 1.84 9.50 2.38
C ALA A 78 0.58 9.52 1.49
N VAL A 79 -0.62 9.32 2.08
CA VAL A 79 -1.90 9.46 1.36
C VAL A 79 -2.06 10.87 0.80
N LEU A 80 -1.85 11.90 1.62
CA LEU A 80 -1.94 13.30 1.17
C LEU A 80 -0.95 13.61 0.03
N ARG A 81 0.26 13.04 0.08
CA ARG A 81 1.25 13.16 -1.01
C ARG A 81 0.81 12.43 -2.27
N ALA A 82 0.20 11.26 -2.14
CA ALA A 82 -0.37 10.52 -3.27
C ALA A 82 -1.52 11.28 -3.92
N TRP A 83 -2.45 11.79 -3.12
CA TRP A 83 -3.55 12.66 -3.53
C TRP A 83 -3.05 13.87 -4.31
N LYS A 84 -2.13 14.66 -3.74
CA LYS A 84 -1.59 15.84 -4.41
C LYS A 84 -0.93 15.53 -5.76
N ARG A 85 -0.32 14.35 -5.93
CA ARG A 85 0.26 13.94 -7.22
C ARG A 85 -0.79 13.65 -8.30
N ARG A 86 -2.03 13.36 -7.90
CA ARG A 86 -3.16 13.09 -8.79
C ARG A 86 -4.09 14.30 -8.93
N ASP A 87 -3.68 15.48 -8.47
CA ASP A 87 -4.46 16.73 -8.61
C ASP A 87 -5.05 16.94 -10.02
N PRO A 88 -4.30 16.72 -11.14
CA PRO A 88 -4.88 16.85 -12.47
C PRO A 88 -6.04 15.88 -12.77
N LEU A 89 -6.03 14.68 -12.17
CA LEU A 89 -7.11 13.70 -12.30
C LEU A 89 -8.29 14.02 -11.37
N HIS A 90 -8.02 14.60 -10.20
CA HIS A 90 -9.07 15.00 -9.26
C HIS A 90 -9.94 16.14 -9.82
N THR A 91 -9.33 17.03 -10.58
CA THR A 91 -9.99 18.21 -11.16
C THR A 91 -10.56 18.00 -12.55
N ASP A 92 -10.29 16.86 -13.19
CA ASP A 92 -10.82 16.53 -14.51
C ASP A 92 -12.26 16.00 -14.39
N PRO A 93 -13.29 16.74 -14.88
CA PRO A 93 -14.66 16.25 -14.84
C PRO A 93 -14.89 15.05 -15.77
N GLU A 94 -13.98 14.81 -16.71
CA GLU A 94 -14.06 13.73 -17.69
C GLU A 94 -13.42 12.43 -17.21
N THR A 95 -12.80 12.41 -16.02
CA THR A 95 -12.14 11.22 -15.45
C THR A 95 -12.36 11.09 -13.95
N ASP A 96 -13.06 10.03 -13.51
CA ASP A 96 -13.29 9.72 -12.09
C ASP A 96 -12.82 8.32 -11.69
N CYS A 97 -12.15 7.62 -12.61
CA CYS A 97 -11.64 6.27 -12.42
C CYS A 97 -10.12 6.25 -12.63
N TYR A 98 -9.36 5.95 -11.58
CA TYR A 98 -7.89 5.90 -11.65
C TYR A 98 -7.28 5.30 -10.39
N ARG A 99 -6.00 4.92 -10.48
CA ARG A 99 -5.21 4.51 -9.31
C ARG A 99 -4.72 5.72 -8.52
N LEU A 100 -5.23 5.85 -7.30
CA LEU A 100 -4.83 6.88 -6.35
C LEU A 100 -3.51 6.56 -5.65
N ILE A 101 -3.32 5.31 -5.22
CA ILE A 101 -2.10 4.83 -4.54
C ILE A 101 -1.58 3.56 -5.22
N ASN A 102 -0.29 3.53 -5.50
CA ASN A 102 0.44 2.46 -6.16
C ASN A 102 1.63 1.99 -5.30
N GLY A 103 1.35 1.47 -4.10
CA GLY A 103 2.33 0.80 -3.27
C GLY A 103 3.51 1.68 -2.84
N GLU A 104 4.71 1.11 -2.96
CA GLU A 104 5.98 1.72 -2.60
C GLU A 104 6.27 2.99 -3.41
N ALA A 105 5.79 3.10 -4.65
CA ALA A 105 5.91 4.33 -5.46
C ALA A 105 5.17 5.52 -4.82
N ASP A 106 4.17 5.22 -4.01
CA ASP A 106 3.39 6.20 -3.26
C ASP A 106 3.67 6.20 -1.76
N PHE A 107 4.83 5.64 -1.34
CA PHE A 107 5.28 5.60 0.06
C PHE A 107 4.34 4.79 0.97
N LEU A 108 3.52 3.91 0.40
CA LEU A 108 2.56 3.05 1.13
C LEU A 108 2.77 1.59 0.72
N PRO A 109 3.87 0.95 1.17
CA PRO A 109 4.19 -0.43 0.78
C PRO A 109 3.05 -1.39 1.12
N GLY A 110 2.76 -2.31 0.20
CA GLY A 110 1.71 -3.31 0.41
C GLY A 110 0.28 -2.80 0.25
N LEU A 111 0.08 -1.54 -0.16
CA LEU A 111 -1.26 -1.00 -0.44
C LEU A 111 -1.42 -0.57 -1.89
N ARG A 112 -2.61 -0.80 -2.42
CA ARG A 112 -3.08 -0.16 -3.65
C ARG A 112 -4.44 0.47 -3.37
N VAL A 113 -4.65 1.67 -3.88
CA VAL A 113 -5.96 2.34 -3.77
C VAL A 113 -6.43 2.76 -5.14
N GLU A 114 -7.63 2.32 -5.50
CA GLU A 114 -8.25 2.58 -6.80
C GLU A 114 -9.58 3.30 -6.59
N ARG A 115 -9.80 4.38 -7.34
CA ARG A 115 -11.07 5.09 -7.37
C ARG A 115 -11.88 4.56 -8.56
N TYR A 116 -13.11 4.16 -8.27
CA TYR A 116 -14.15 3.74 -9.21
C TYR A 116 -15.35 4.67 -9.01
N ALA A 117 -15.32 5.84 -9.66
CA ALA A 117 -16.32 6.90 -9.48
C ALA A 117 -16.49 7.33 -8.01
N SER A 118 -17.66 7.00 -7.43
CA SER A 118 -18.02 7.26 -6.03
C SER A 118 -17.51 6.21 -5.04
N THR A 119 -16.84 5.16 -5.50
CA THR A 119 -16.31 4.09 -4.66
C THR A 119 -14.78 4.09 -4.69
N VAL A 120 -14.15 3.87 -3.54
CA VAL A 120 -12.70 3.75 -3.41
C VAL A 120 -12.37 2.38 -2.84
N VAL A 121 -11.54 1.62 -3.55
CA VAL A 121 -11.14 0.27 -3.17
C VAL A 121 -9.70 0.30 -2.67
N VAL A 122 -9.51 -0.02 -1.40
CA VAL A 122 -8.24 -0.20 -0.70
C VAL A 122 -7.88 -1.68 -0.71
N LEU A 123 -6.92 -2.05 -1.56
CA LEU A 123 -6.39 -3.41 -1.66
C LEU A 123 -5.17 -3.56 -0.75
N VAL A 124 -5.26 -4.48 0.21
CA VAL A 124 -4.18 -4.88 1.11
C VAL A 124 -3.46 -6.06 0.50
N LEU A 125 -2.24 -5.83 0.01
CA LEU A 125 -1.42 -6.78 -0.76
C LEU A 125 -0.27 -7.39 0.05
N ALA A 126 0.02 -6.83 1.23
CA ALA A 126 1.03 -7.36 2.14
C ALA A 126 0.64 -7.09 3.59
N SER A 127 0.98 -8.01 4.48
CA SER A 127 0.62 -7.94 5.90
C SER A 127 1.22 -6.70 6.58
N CYS A 128 2.41 -6.24 6.15
CA CYS A 128 3.02 -5.02 6.69
C CYS A 128 2.15 -3.76 6.59
N ALA A 129 1.15 -3.75 5.70
CA ALA A 129 0.23 -2.64 5.54
C ALA A 129 -0.95 -2.67 6.52
N SER A 130 -1.33 -3.84 7.03
CA SER A 130 -2.54 -4.03 7.85
C SER A 130 -2.65 -3.05 9.04
N PRO A 131 -1.58 -2.74 9.80
CA PRO A 131 -1.68 -1.78 10.91
C PRO A 131 -2.08 -0.36 10.48
N TYR A 132 -1.92 -0.02 9.20
CA TYR A 132 -2.08 1.33 8.68
C TYR A 132 -3.36 1.52 7.86
N VAL A 133 -4.10 0.45 7.58
CA VAL A 133 -5.33 0.48 6.76
C VAL A 133 -6.35 1.48 7.32
N ALA A 134 -6.61 1.45 8.62
CA ALA A 134 -7.58 2.37 9.25
C ALA A 134 -7.17 3.85 9.09
N THR A 135 -5.87 4.15 9.17
CA THR A 135 -5.35 5.52 8.96
C THR A 135 -5.53 5.95 7.50
N VAL A 136 -5.29 5.03 6.56
CA VAL A 136 -5.49 5.27 5.12
C VAL A 136 -6.97 5.49 4.83
N CYS A 137 -7.87 4.63 5.31
CA CYS A 137 -9.32 4.79 5.15
C CYS A 137 -9.82 6.11 5.73
N GLY A 138 -9.37 6.49 6.93
CA GLY A 138 -9.69 7.79 7.52
C GLY A 138 -9.28 8.97 6.63
N SER A 139 -8.03 8.95 6.14
CA SER A 139 -7.53 9.99 5.23
C SER A 139 -8.32 10.06 3.92
N LEU A 140 -8.74 8.91 3.37
CA LEU A 140 -9.57 8.85 2.17
C LEU A 140 -10.97 9.40 2.40
N ARG A 141 -11.58 9.14 3.56
CA ARG A 141 -12.90 9.71 3.93
C ARG A 141 -12.85 11.24 4.03
N ASP A 142 -11.75 11.78 4.56
CA ASP A 142 -11.57 13.23 4.66
C ASP A 142 -11.35 13.88 3.28
N LEU A 143 -10.61 13.22 2.38
CA LEU A 143 -10.31 13.71 1.04
C LEU A 143 -11.46 13.55 0.04
N LEU A 144 -12.28 12.50 0.21
CA LEU A 144 -13.40 12.14 -0.65
C LEU A 144 -14.67 11.99 0.20
N PRO A 145 -15.23 13.10 0.71
CA PRO A 145 -16.45 13.04 1.51
C PRO A 145 -17.59 12.43 0.70
N GLY A 146 -18.25 11.43 1.27
CA GLY A 146 -19.37 10.72 0.64
C GLY A 146 -18.95 9.55 -0.28
N ALA A 147 -17.66 9.32 -0.49
CA ALA A 147 -17.22 8.12 -1.19
C ALA A 147 -17.40 6.86 -0.33
N THR A 148 -17.80 5.77 -0.97
CA THR A 148 -17.84 4.45 -0.32
C THR A 148 -16.42 3.88 -0.30
N VAL A 149 -15.88 3.63 0.89
CA VAL A 149 -14.54 3.01 1.04
C VAL A 149 -14.70 1.51 1.29
N VAL A 150 -14.01 0.72 0.47
CA VAL A 150 -13.99 -0.75 0.52
C VAL A 150 -12.57 -1.19 0.84
N VAL A 151 -12.42 -2.08 1.81
CA VAL A 151 -11.14 -2.75 2.09
C VAL A 151 -11.22 -4.16 1.53
N ARG A 152 -10.18 -4.57 0.78
CA ARG A 152 -10.04 -5.90 0.23
C ARG A 152 -8.72 -6.50 0.67
N GLU A 153 -8.79 -7.65 1.34
CA GLU A 153 -7.62 -8.42 1.72
C GLU A 153 -7.22 -9.32 0.55
N HIS A 154 -6.17 -8.93 -0.17
CA HIS A 154 -5.69 -9.64 -1.36
C HIS A 154 -4.21 -10.02 -1.19
N ARG A 155 -3.95 -10.80 -0.13
CA ARG A 155 -2.60 -11.20 0.29
C ARG A 155 -2.07 -12.45 -0.42
N ASP A 156 -2.94 -13.21 -1.07
CA ASP A 156 -2.60 -14.43 -1.82
C ASP A 156 -2.85 -14.30 -3.34
N ASP A 157 -2.08 -15.05 -4.12
CA ASP A 157 -2.41 -15.35 -5.52
C ASP A 157 -3.85 -15.88 -5.56
N LEU A 158 -4.72 -15.30 -6.41
CA LEU A 158 -6.16 -15.61 -6.59
C LEU A 158 -6.51 -17.10 -6.71
N ARG A 159 -5.49 -17.95 -6.87
CA ARG A 159 -5.59 -19.40 -6.99
C ARG A 159 -5.63 -20.15 -5.64
N ARG A 160 -5.49 -19.49 -4.49
CA ARG A 160 -5.32 -20.18 -3.20
C ARG A 160 -6.40 -19.95 -2.13
N GLU A 161 -7.00 -18.75 -2.02
CA GLU A 161 -8.10 -18.47 -1.05
C GLU A 161 -9.07 -17.38 -1.55
N ASP A 162 -10.27 -17.35 -0.97
CA ASP A 162 -11.30 -16.35 -1.27
C ASP A 162 -10.87 -14.95 -0.79
N VAL A 163 -10.94 -13.95 -1.67
CA VAL A 163 -10.67 -12.55 -1.34
C VAL A 163 -11.79 -12.02 -0.46
N SER A 164 -11.50 -11.70 0.81
CA SER A 164 -12.47 -11.05 1.68
C SER A 164 -12.54 -9.55 1.38
N SER A 165 -13.76 -9.05 1.22
CA SER A 165 -14.06 -7.63 1.01
C SER A 165 -14.97 -7.15 2.14
N THR A 166 -14.66 -5.98 2.70
CA THR A 166 -15.47 -5.33 3.73
C THR A 166 -15.64 -3.85 3.41
N LEU A 167 -16.80 -3.28 3.73
CA LEU A 167 -16.93 -1.82 3.75
C LEU A 167 -16.24 -1.28 4.99
N ASP A 168 -15.54 -0.15 4.88
CA ASP A 168 -14.96 0.54 6.03
C ASP A 168 -16.04 0.92 7.07
N SER A 169 -17.27 1.13 6.62
CA SER A 169 -18.44 1.36 7.48
C SER A 169 -18.96 0.12 8.23
N GLY A 170 -18.52 -1.09 7.87
CA GLY A 170 -19.03 -2.36 8.38
C GLY A 170 -20.38 -2.80 7.79
N ALA A 171 -20.97 -2.03 6.87
CA ALA A 171 -22.19 -2.42 6.18
C ALA A 171 -21.95 -3.63 5.23
N PRO A 172 -22.98 -4.44 4.92
CA PRO A 172 -22.84 -5.52 3.96
C PRO A 172 -22.54 -4.98 2.56
N ILE A 173 -21.69 -5.71 1.83
CA ILE A 173 -21.41 -5.43 0.42
C ILE A 173 -22.52 -6.05 -0.43
N ASP A 174 -22.99 -5.32 -1.44
CA ASP A 174 -23.75 -5.89 -2.56
C ASP A 174 -22.77 -6.24 -3.70
N PRO A 175 -22.46 -7.54 -3.93
CA PRO A 175 -21.55 -7.97 -4.99
C PRO A 175 -22.06 -7.61 -6.40
N GLY A 176 -23.37 -7.39 -6.55
CA GLY A 176 -24.01 -7.02 -7.81
C GLY A 176 -23.96 -5.52 -8.11
N ALA A 177 -23.47 -4.69 -7.17
CA ALA A 177 -23.52 -3.25 -7.36
C ALA A 177 -22.66 -2.79 -8.54
N VAL A 178 -23.26 -1.92 -9.35
CA VAL A 178 -22.62 -1.29 -10.50
C VAL A 178 -22.52 0.21 -10.23
N VAL A 179 -21.35 0.77 -10.44
CA VAL A 179 -21.15 2.23 -10.47
C VAL A 179 -20.80 2.64 -11.89
N MET A 180 -21.30 3.80 -12.33
CA MET A 180 -20.92 4.35 -13.63
C MET A 180 -19.66 5.19 -13.44
N GLY A 181 -18.56 4.72 -14.01
CA GLY A 181 -17.31 5.47 -14.09
C GLY A 181 -17.18 6.22 -15.38
N ARG A 182 -16.21 7.14 -15.40
CA ARG A 182 -15.81 7.93 -16.56
C ARG A 182 -14.30 7.97 -16.67
N GLU A 183 -13.80 7.82 -17.89
CA GLU A 183 -12.40 8.05 -18.26
C GLU A 183 -12.36 8.72 -19.64
N LEU A 184 -11.69 9.86 -19.73
CA LEU A 184 -11.59 10.64 -20.97
C LEU A 184 -12.95 10.92 -21.64
N GLY A 185 -13.97 11.14 -20.82
CA GLY A 185 -15.34 11.47 -21.23
C GLY A 185 -16.22 10.29 -21.61
N VAL A 186 -15.65 9.08 -21.64
CA VAL A 186 -16.40 7.84 -21.91
C VAL A 186 -16.94 7.28 -20.61
N ALA A 187 -18.26 7.08 -20.53
CA ALA A 187 -18.90 6.47 -19.37
C ALA A 187 -19.03 4.95 -19.53
N TYR A 188 -18.72 4.17 -18.50
CA TYR A 188 -18.78 2.71 -18.52
C TYR A 188 -19.12 2.11 -17.15
N PRO A 189 -19.81 0.94 -17.12
CA PRO A 189 -20.18 0.29 -15.87
C PRO A 189 -18.96 -0.38 -15.22
N LEU A 190 -18.83 -0.20 -13.91
CA LEU A 190 -17.79 -0.77 -13.08
C LEU A 190 -18.41 -1.59 -11.96
N ARG A 191 -17.75 -2.68 -11.58
CA ARG A 191 -18.16 -3.54 -10.47
C ARG A 191 -17.11 -3.49 -9.37
N PRO A 192 -17.15 -2.46 -8.50
CA PRO A 192 -16.10 -2.21 -7.52
C PRO A 192 -16.10 -3.23 -6.37
N TYR A 193 -17.00 -4.21 -6.40
CA TYR A 193 -17.10 -5.33 -5.46
C TYR A 193 -16.89 -6.70 -6.09
N ALA A 194 -16.78 -6.78 -7.43
CA ALA A 194 -16.47 -8.04 -8.10
C ALA A 194 -15.00 -8.40 -7.85
N GLY A 195 -14.76 -9.67 -7.50
CA GLY A 195 -13.45 -10.34 -7.52
C GLY A 195 -13.21 -10.96 -8.88
#